data_AF-A0A9D9IXR0-F1
#
_entry.id   AF-A0A9D9IXR0-F1
#
_cell.length_a   1.000
_cell.length_b   1.000
_cell.length_c   1.000
_cell.angle_alpha   90.00
_cell.angle_beta   90.00
_cell.angle_gamma   90.00
#
_symmetry.space_group_name_H-M   'P 1'
#
loop_
_entity.id
_entity.type
_entity.pdbx_description
1 polymer ?
#
loop_
_entity_poly.entity_id
_entity_poly.type
_entity_poly.pdbx_seq_one_letter_code
_entity_poly.pdbx_strand_id
1 'polypeptide(L)'
;MTIEETLQIALDAHKGQMDLDGKPAILHSITVGIMGDNGVEIKAGFLHDVVEDSDLTLDDLRRKGVDDEVLAALELLTHDKTTDYFEYVHRIAHSGNYTAIHTKINDLKHNLDRGRKSNKKAKELNDIEKSERLAKINEKHQKALEIFGYMPLYDDGRSRDGQPVPMFSRSFSSKEGVR
;
A
#
# COMPACT_ATOMS: atom_id res chain seq x y z
N MET A 1 16.36 -5.60 -11.24
CA MET A 1 16.97 -5.21 -9.95
C MET A 1 16.62 -6.21 -8.84
N THR A 2 17.51 -6.43 -7.87
CA THR A 2 17.22 -7.31 -6.72
C THR A 2 16.32 -6.62 -5.68
N ILE A 3 15.82 -7.40 -4.71
CA ILE A 3 15.00 -6.87 -3.61
C ILE A 3 15.85 -5.96 -2.70
N GLU A 4 17.09 -6.34 -2.42
CA GLU A 4 18.03 -5.58 -1.58
C GLU A 4 18.42 -4.24 -2.22
N GLU A 5 18.71 -4.24 -3.52
CA GLU A 5 19.00 -3.02 -4.28
C GLU A 5 17.79 -2.07 -4.28
N THR A 6 16.58 -2.62 -4.42
CA THR A 6 15.33 -1.85 -4.36
C THR A 6 15.10 -1.26 -2.97
N LEU A 7 15.33 -2.05 -1.92
CA LEU A 7 15.23 -1.58 -0.54
C LEU A 7 16.24 -0.46 -0.24
N GLN A 8 17.45 -0.56 -0.78
CA GLN A 8 18.46 0.49 -0.63
C GLN A 8 17.98 1.82 -1.23
N ILE A 9 17.30 1.81 -2.37
CA ILE A 9 16.71 3.02 -2.96
C ILE A 9 15.68 3.65 -2.00
N ALA A 10 14.79 2.84 -1.43
CA ALA A 10 13.80 3.33 -0.48
C ALA A 10 14.44 3.89 0.80
N LEU A 11 15.47 3.22 1.33
CA LEU A 11 16.24 3.66 2.50
C LEU A 11 16.90 5.02 2.26
N ASP A 12 17.49 5.22 1.08
CA ASP A 12 18.15 6.47 0.72
C ASP A 12 17.12 7.60 0.51
N ALA A 13 16.00 7.31 -0.15
CA ALA A 13 14.94 8.28 -0.42
C ALA A 13 14.28 8.82 0.86
N HIS A 14 13.99 7.94 1.83
CA HIS A 14 13.32 8.31 3.08
C HIS A 14 14.31 8.65 4.23
N LYS A 15 15.59 8.85 3.93
CA LYS A 15 16.62 9.06 4.95
C LYS A 15 16.34 10.31 5.78
N GLY A 16 16.13 10.11 7.09
CA GLY A 16 15.87 11.20 8.04
C GLY A 16 14.43 11.72 8.04
N GLN A 17 13.56 11.20 7.17
CA GLN A 17 12.14 11.54 7.16
C GLN A 17 11.42 10.90 8.36
N MET A 18 10.53 11.67 8.99
CA MET A 18 9.70 11.22 10.09
C MET A 18 8.23 11.17 9.67
N ASP A 19 7.50 10.17 10.17
CA ASP A 19 6.05 10.07 10.00
C ASP A 19 5.30 10.97 11.00
N LEU A 20 3.96 10.99 10.88
CA LEU A 20 3.06 11.78 11.74
C LEU A 20 3.11 11.37 13.23
N ASP A 21 3.67 10.21 13.54
CA ASP A 21 3.85 9.68 14.90
C ASP A 21 5.30 9.85 15.40
N GLY A 22 6.17 10.54 14.65
CA GLY A 22 7.56 10.81 15.00
C GLY A 22 8.49 9.60 14.83
N LYS A 23 8.09 8.59 14.05
CA LYS A 23 8.91 7.42 13.73
C LYS A 23 9.56 7.58 12.35
N PRO A 24 10.68 6.89 12.07
CA PRO A 24 11.27 6.90 10.72
C PRO A 24 10.25 6.45 9.66
N ALA A 25 10.02 7.28 8.64
CA ALA A 25 8.98 7.06 7.63
C ALA A 25 9.17 5.75 6.85
N ILE A 26 10.44 5.36 6.61
CA ILE A 26 10.83 4.11 5.93
C ILE A 26 10.21 2.84 6.54
N LEU A 27 9.85 2.85 7.82
CA LEU A 27 9.22 1.69 8.46
C LEU A 27 7.87 1.34 7.81
N HIS A 28 7.17 2.32 7.26
CA HIS A 28 5.94 2.09 6.52
C HIS A 28 6.22 1.32 5.23
N SER A 29 7.09 1.85 4.36
CA SER A 29 7.43 1.25 3.07
C SER A 29 8.01 -0.16 3.23
N ILE A 30 8.86 -0.38 4.24
CA ILE A 30 9.37 -1.72 4.58
C ILE A 30 8.22 -2.68 4.91
N THR A 31 7.27 -2.25 5.74
CA THR A 31 6.15 -3.11 6.14
C THR A 31 5.26 -3.43 4.93
N VAL A 32 4.97 -2.43 4.08
CA VAL A 32 4.16 -2.64 2.87
C VAL A 32 4.84 -3.60 1.90
N GLY A 33 6.16 -3.48 1.71
CA GLY A 33 6.93 -4.44 0.91
C GLY A 33 6.92 -5.86 1.48
N ILE A 34 7.09 -6.03 2.81
CA ILE A 34 7.04 -7.34 3.47
C ILE A 34 5.65 -8.00 3.35
N MET A 35 4.58 -7.21 3.20
CA MET A 35 3.22 -7.72 2.98
C MET A 35 2.96 -8.20 1.54
N GLY A 36 3.89 -8.02 0.59
CA GLY A 36 3.75 -8.47 -0.79
C GLY A 36 3.95 -9.97 -0.96
N ASP A 37 3.22 -10.59 -1.89
CA ASP A 37 3.22 -12.06 -2.08
C ASP A 37 4.33 -12.56 -3.02
N ASN A 38 4.93 -11.67 -3.81
CA ASN A 38 6.00 -12.00 -4.76
C ASN A 38 7.02 -10.88 -4.88
N GLY A 39 8.14 -11.14 -5.59
CA GLY A 39 9.24 -10.18 -5.71
C GLY A 39 8.85 -8.84 -6.33
N VAL A 40 7.88 -8.80 -7.25
CA VAL A 40 7.40 -7.56 -7.88
C VAL A 40 6.62 -6.72 -6.88
N GLU A 41 5.70 -7.35 -6.14
CA GLU A 41 4.92 -6.69 -5.08
C GLU A 41 5.77 -6.21 -3.92
N ILE A 42 6.79 -6.99 -3.52
CA ILE A 42 7.73 -6.59 -2.47
C ILE A 42 8.46 -5.31 -2.90
N LYS A 43 8.98 -5.29 -4.13
CA LYS A 43 9.68 -4.13 -4.70
C LYS A 43 8.77 -2.90 -4.85
N ALA A 44 7.56 -3.10 -5.36
CA ALA A 44 6.56 -2.03 -5.46
C ALA A 44 6.19 -1.48 -4.07
N GLY A 45 6.01 -2.34 -3.07
CA GLY A 45 5.74 -1.94 -1.69
C GLY A 45 6.88 -1.14 -1.05
N PHE A 46 8.14 -1.48 -1.31
CA PHE A 46 9.27 -0.67 -0.85
C PHE A 46 9.31 0.72 -1.50
N LEU A 47 8.88 0.85 -2.75
CA LEU A 47 8.99 2.09 -3.53
C LEU A 47 7.71 2.92 -3.60
N HIS A 48 6.56 2.45 -3.09
CA HIS A 48 5.26 3.05 -3.37
C HIS A 48 5.12 4.53 -3.01
N ASP A 49 5.78 4.97 -1.92
CA ASP A 49 5.79 6.37 -1.49
C ASP A 49 7.00 7.15 -2.02
N VAL A 50 8.01 6.50 -2.61
CA VAL A 50 9.29 7.15 -2.99
C VAL A 50 9.07 8.31 -3.95
N VAL A 51 8.17 8.15 -4.93
CA VAL A 51 7.88 9.21 -5.91
C VAL A 51 7.03 10.34 -5.31
N GLU A 52 6.21 10.04 -4.29
CA GLU A 52 5.38 11.06 -3.63
C GLU A 52 6.13 11.86 -2.56
N ASP A 53 7.06 11.22 -1.86
CA ASP A 53 7.67 11.72 -0.63
C ASP A 53 9.16 12.05 -0.76
N SER A 54 9.75 11.94 -1.95
CA SER A 54 11.15 12.29 -2.21
C SER A 54 11.33 13.03 -3.55
N ASP A 55 12.56 13.47 -3.82
CA ASP A 55 12.91 14.14 -5.08
C ASP A 55 13.08 13.15 -6.26
N LEU A 56 12.96 11.84 -6.03
CA LEU A 56 13.12 10.83 -7.09
C LEU A 56 11.87 10.75 -7.97
N THR A 57 12.08 10.77 -9.28
CA THR A 57 11.02 10.55 -10.27
C THR A 57 10.97 9.10 -10.77
N LEU A 58 9.89 8.70 -11.45
CA LEU A 58 9.82 7.41 -12.15
C LEU A 58 10.98 7.22 -13.16
N ASP A 59 11.42 8.31 -13.79
CA ASP A 59 12.57 8.29 -14.71
C ASP A 59 13.90 8.07 -13.98
N ASP A 60 14.06 8.59 -12.76
CA ASP A 60 15.22 8.29 -11.91
C ASP A 60 15.23 6.81 -11.51
N LEU A 61 14.08 6.27 -11.12
CA LEU A 61 13.94 4.85 -10.78
C LEU A 61 14.25 3.96 -11.98
N ARG A 62 13.78 4.33 -13.18
CA ARG A 62 14.13 3.64 -14.43
C ARG A 62 15.64 3.67 -14.68
N ARG A 63 16.29 4.84 -14.54
CA ARG A 63 17.76 4.98 -14.68
C ARG A 63 18.54 4.16 -13.66
N LYS A 64 18.00 3.98 -12.46
CA LYS A 64 18.59 3.12 -11.42
C LYS A 64 18.43 1.63 -11.72
N GLY A 65 17.59 1.25 -12.69
CA GLY A 65 17.39 -0.14 -13.12
C GLY A 65 16.19 -0.84 -12.49
N VAL A 66 15.24 -0.08 -11.92
CA VAL A 66 13.96 -0.64 -11.44
C VAL A 66 13.22 -1.26 -12.63
N ASP A 67 12.68 -2.46 -12.43
CA ASP A 67 12.07 -3.25 -13.50
C ASP A 67 10.77 -2.60 -14.01
N ASP A 68 10.50 -2.69 -15.31
CA ASP A 68 9.35 -2.01 -15.95
C ASP A 68 7.99 -2.39 -15.33
N GLU A 69 7.85 -3.63 -14.88
CA GLU A 69 6.62 -4.10 -14.20
C GLU A 69 6.40 -3.38 -12.86
N VAL A 70 7.48 -3.11 -12.11
CA VAL A 70 7.42 -2.34 -10.86
C VAL A 70 7.12 -0.88 -11.19
N LEU A 71 7.77 -0.30 -12.21
CA LEU A 71 7.52 1.09 -12.64
C LEU A 71 6.07 1.30 -13.07
N ALA A 72 5.47 0.36 -13.80
CA ALA A 72 4.07 0.42 -14.21
C ALA A 72 3.11 0.41 -13.00
N ALA A 73 3.44 -0.33 -11.94
CA ALA A 73 2.68 -0.30 -10.69
C ALA A 73 2.85 1.05 -9.96
N LEU A 74 4.08 1.58 -9.89
CA LEU A 74 4.39 2.85 -9.22
C LEU A 74 3.73 4.05 -9.89
N GLU A 75 3.62 4.05 -11.23
CA GLU A 75 2.89 5.08 -11.97
C GLU A 75 1.42 5.15 -11.54
N LEU A 76 0.78 4.00 -11.35
CA LEU A 76 -0.61 3.95 -10.85
C LEU A 76 -0.72 4.33 -9.37
N LEU A 77 0.29 3.98 -8.57
CA LEU A 77 0.34 4.25 -7.14
C LEU A 77 0.68 5.70 -6.81
N THR A 78 1.24 6.47 -7.74
CA THR A 78 1.56 7.88 -7.51
C THR A 78 0.31 8.75 -7.71
N HIS A 79 -0.20 9.34 -6.64
CA HIS A 79 -1.39 10.19 -6.65
C HIS A 79 -1.07 11.61 -7.11
N ASP A 80 -1.54 11.95 -8.31
CA ASP A 80 -1.64 13.34 -8.76
C ASP A 80 -2.63 14.10 -7.86
N LYS A 81 -2.11 15.03 -7.04
CA LYS A 81 -2.88 15.81 -6.07
C LYS A 81 -3.92 16.75 -6.71
N THR A 82 -3.91 16.92 -8.03
CA THR A 82 -4.97 17.63 -8.77
C THR A 82 -6.22 16.78 -9.00
N THR A 83 -6.12 15.45 -8.83
CA THR A 83 -7.23 14.49 -9.00
C THR A 83 -7.88 14.14 -7.66
N ASP A 84 -9.20 13.87 -7.70
CA ASP A 84 -9.90 13.39 -6.51
C ASP A 84 -9.28 12.08 -6.00
N TYR A 85 -9.17 11.97 -4.68
CA TYR A 85 -8.52 10.82 -4.06
C TYR A 85 -9.28 9.51 -4.33
N PHE A 86 -10.62 9.52 -4.26
CA PHE A 86 -11.39 8.31 -4.48
C PHE A 86 -11.44 7.95 -5.96
N GLU A 87 -11.44 8.93 -6.86
CA GLU A 87 -11.25 8.68 -8.30
C GLU A 87 -9.89 8.01 -8.58
N TYR A 88 -8.81 8.50 -7.96
CA TYR A 88 -7.49 7.87 -8.02
C TYR A 88 -7.51 6.42 -7.50
N VAL A 89 -8.14 6.16 -6.35
CA VAL A 89 -8.27 4.80 -5.81
C VAL A 89 -9.10 3.90 -6.73
N HIS A 90 -10.19 4.42 -7.30
CA HIS A 90 -11.01 3.70 -8.29
C HIS A 90 -10.21 3.33 -9.53
N ARG A 91 -9.35 4.23 -10.03
CA ARG A 91 -8.46 3.95 -11.17
C ARG A 91 -7.51 2.79 -10.88
N ILE A 92 -6.91 2.75 -9.69
CA ILE A 92 -6.06 1.61 -9.29
C ILE A 92 -6.89 0.32 -9.28
N ALA A 93 -8.05 0.33 -8.62
CA ALA A 93 -8.90 -0.86 -8.48
C ALA A 93 -9.36 -1.46 -9.82
N HIS A 94 -9.50 -0.63 -10.87
CA HIS A 94 -9.96 -1.06 -12.20
C HIS A 94 -8.82 -1.16 -13.23
N SER A 95 -7.57 -0.97 -12.82
CA SER A 95 -6.42 -0.91 -13.73
C SER A 95 -6.07 -2.26 -14.37
N GLY A 96 -6.45 -3.37 -13.75
CA GLY A 96 -5.95 -4.71 -14.10
C GLY A 96 -4.49 -4.95 -13.69
N ASN A 97 -3.82 -3.98 -13.06
CA ASN A 97 -2.48 -4.13 -12.53
C ASN A 97 -2.55 -4.68 -11.10
N TYR A 98 -2.43 -6.00 -10.96
CA TYR A 98 -2.54 -6.69 -9.67
C TYR A 98 -1.50 -6.23 -8.66
N THR A 99 -0.27 -5.93 -9.09
CA THR A 99 0.78 -5.39 -8.22
C THR A 99 0.33 -4.06 -7.60
N ALA A 100 -0.14 -3.11 -8.40
CA ALA A 100 -0.63 -1.83 -7.89
C ALA A 100 -1.83 -2.00 -6.95
N ILE A 101 -2.76 -2.90 -7.29
CA ILE A 101 -3.93 -3.20 -6.45
C ILE A 101 -3.50 -3.76 -5.09
N HIS A 102 -2.65 -4.79 -5.07
CA HIS A 102 -2.21 -5.42 -3.81
C HIS A 102 -1.37 -4.46 -2.97
N THR A 103 -0.43 -3.74 -3.59
CA THR A 103 0.37 -2.73 -2.90
C THR A 103 -0.53 -1.67 -2.28
N LYS A 104 -1.57 -1.18 -2.99
CA LYS A 104 -2.49 -0.19 -2.43
C LYS A 104 -3.34 -0.74 -1.29
N ILE A 105 -3.79 -1.98 -1.39
CA ILE A 105 -4.51 -2.67 -0.30
C ILE A 105 -3.61 -2.81 0.94
N ASN A 106 -2.33 -3.17 0.75
CA ASN A 106 -1.36 -3.34 1.83
C ASN A 106 -1.02 -2.01 2.51
N ASP A 107 -0.76 -0.96 1.73
CA ASP A 107 -0.64 0.44 2.19
C ASP A 107 -1.84 0.81 3.09
N LEU A 108 -3.05 0.72 2.56
CA LEU A 108 -4.26 1.11 3.28
C LEU A 108 -4.49 0.29 4.55
N LYS A 109 -4.26 -1.02 4.53
CA LYS A 109 -4.36 -1.89 5.72
C LYS A 109 -3.37 -1.46 6.80
N HIS A 110 -2.11 -1.25 6.43
CA HIS A 110 -1.08 -0.86 7.39
C HIS A 110 -1.34 0.54 7.96
N ASN A 111 -1.76 1.48 7.11
CA ASN A 111 -2.12 2.83 7.54
C ASN A 111 -3.35 2.85 8.45
N LEU A 112 -4.36 2.02 8.20
CA LEU A 112 -5.52 1.89 9.08
C LEU A 112 -5.18 1.27 10.43
N ASP A 113 -4.32 0.24 10.48
CA ASP A 113 -3.86 -0.36 11.74
C ASP A 113 -3.05 0.65 12.59
N ARG A 114 -2.07 1.32 11.97
CA ARG A 114 -1.30 2.40 12.62
C ARG A 114 -2.21 3.51 13.13
N GLY A 115 -3.10 4.01 12.27
CA GLY A 115 -4.02 5.09 12.60
C GLY A 115 -5.01 4.74 13.72
N ARG A 116 -5.47 3.48 13.82
CA ARG A 116 -6.28 3.01 14.95
C ARG A 116 -5.50 3.01 16.27
N LYS A 117 -4.26 2.54 16.26
CA LYS A 117 -3.37 2.54 17.44
C LYS A 117 -3.07 3.98 17.89
N SER A 118 -2.72 4.86 16.96
CA SER A 118 -2.42 6.27 17.26
C SER A 118 -3.67 7.03 17.73
N ASN A 119 -4.86 6.73 17.18
CA ASN A 119 -6.12 7.32 17.63
C ASN A 119 -6.46 6.91 19.07
N LYS A 120 -6.30 5.61 19.41
CA LYS A 120 -6.50 5.11 20.77
C LYS A 120 -5.58 5.82 21.76
N LYS A 121 -4.29 5.94 21.44
CA LYS A 121 -3.32 6.66 22.27
C LYS A 121 -3.68 8.13 22.45
N ALA A 122 -4.13 8.82 21.40
CA ALA A 122 -4.56 10.21 21.49
C ALA A 122 -5.74 10.37 22.46
N LYS A 123 -6.71 9.45 22.45
CA LYS A 123 -7.83 9.43 23.41
C LYS A 123 -7.36 9.21 24.84
N GLU A 124 -6.45 8.27 25.06
CA GLU A 124 -5.86 8.01 26.39
C GLU A 124 -5.13 9.23 26.96
N LEU A 125 -4.53 10.05 26.09
CA LEU A 125 -3.85 11.31 26.45
C LEU A 125 -4.78 12.53 26.50
N ASN A 126 -6.09 12.37 26.24
CA ASN A 126 -7.05 13.47 26.08
C ASN A 126 -6.68 14.51 25.02
N ASP A 127 -5.95 14.10 23.98
CA ASP A 127 -5.65 14.93 22.80
C ASP A 127 -6.81 14.84 21.80
N ILE A 128 -7.82 15.69 22.02
CA ILE A 128 -9.08 15.69 21.27
C ILE A 128 -8.84 16.02 19.79
N GLU A 129 -8.05 17.06 19.50
CA GLU A 129 -7.78 17.51 18.13
C GLU A 129 -7.07 16.41 17.31
N LYS A 130 -6.02 15.79 17.88
CA LYS A 130 -5.34 14.68 17.21
C LYS A 130 -6.27 13.49 17.03
N SER A 131 -7.12 13.19 18.01
CA SER A 131 -8.09 12.09 17.90
C SER A 131 -9.08 12.31 16.76
N GLU A 132 -9.70 13.49 16.67
CA GLU A 132 -10.66 13.80 15.61
C GLU A 132 -10.01 13.78 14.23
N ARG A 133 -8.79 14.33 14.09
CA ARG A 133 -8.02 14.27 12.85
C ARG A 133 -7.75 12.83 12.42
N LEU A 134 -7.29 11.98 13.33
CA LEU A 134 -7.00 10.58 13.05
C LEU A 134 -8.27 9.78 12.73
N ALA A 135 -9.41 10.11 13.33
CA ALA A 135 -10.69 9.48 13.01
C ALA A 135 -11.09 9.71 11.53
N LYS A 136 -10.95 10.94 11.04
CA LYS A 136 -11.22 11.28 9.63
C LYS A 136 -10.27 10.56 8.66
N ILE A 137 -8.99 10.48 9.00
CA ILE A 137 -7.99 9.75 8.20
C ILE A 137 -8.33 8.25 8.14
N ASN A 138 -8.67 7.65 9.30
CA ASN A 138 -9.06 6.24 9.36
C ASN A 138 -10.33 5.96 8.56
N GLU A 139 -11.33 6.85 8.61
CA GLU A 139 -12.55 6.73 7.81
C GLU A 139 -12.25 6.78 6.31
N LYS A 140 -11.38 7.71 5.87
CA LYS A 140 -10.91 7.79 4.49
C LYS A 140 -10.25 6.48 4.04
N HIS A 141 -9.34 5.92 4.83
CA HIS A 141 -8.66 4.65 4.49
C HIS A 141 -9.63 3.46 4.48
N GLN A 142 -10.60 3.43 5.40
CA GLN A 142 -11.64 2.41 5.44
C GLN A 142 -12.51 2.45 4.17
N LYS A 143 -12.98 3.64 3.76
CA LYS A 143 -13.73 3.83 2.51
C LYS A 143 -12.92 3.44 1.28
N ALA A 144 -11.62 3.75 1.26
CA ALA A 144 -10.73 3.33 0.18
C ALA A 144 -10.58 1.81 0.10
N LEU A 145 -10.46 1.11 1.24
CA LEU A 145 -10.44 -0.35 1.28
C LEU A 145 -11.74 -0.98 0.79
N GLU A 146 -12.88 -0.35 1.07
CA GLU A 146 -14.18 -0.81 0.59
C GLU A 146 -14.25 -0.83 -0.94
N ILE A 147 -13.63 0.13 -1.64
CA ILE A 147 -13.55 0.12 -3.12
C ILE A 147 -12.93 -1.17 -3.64
N PHE A 148 -11.87 -1.66 -2.99
CA PHE A 148 -11.23 -2.94 -3.34
C PHE A 148 -12.05 -4.15 -2.88
N GLY A 149 -12.86 -4.02 -1.83
CA GLY A 149 -13.79 -5.06 -1.35
C GLY A 149 -15.05 -5.21 -2.20
N TYR A 150 -15.43 -4.16 -2.95
CA TYR A 150 -16.51 -4.16 -3.95
C TYR A 150 -16.03 -4.50 -5.35
N MET A 151 -14.75 -4.84 -5.56
CA MET A 151 -14.40 -5.64 -6.74
C MET A 151 -15.30 -6.86 -6.66
N PRO A 152 -16.19 -7.11 -7.65
CA PRO A 152 -16.89 -8.37 -7.68
C PRO A 152 -15.79 -9.41 -7.68
N LEU A 153 -15.70 -10.19 -6.60
CA LEU A 153 -15.27 -11.55 -6.73
C LEU A 153 -16.15 -12.06 -7.87
N TYR A 154 -15.58 -12.26 -9.06
CA TYR A 154 -16.32 -12.95 -10.11
C TYR A 154 -16.76 -14.26 -9.45
N ASP A 155 -18.06 -14.37 -9.22
CA ASP A 155 -18.70 -15.35 -8.32
C ASP A 155 -18.57 -16.79 -8.84
N ASP A 156 -17.77 -16.99 -9.91
CA ASP A 156 -17.52 -18.24 -10.59
C ASP A 156 -16.03 -18.54 -10.86
N GLY A 157 -15.09 -17.68 -10.44
CA GLY A 157 -13.66 -17.92 -10.57
C GLY A 157 -13.10 -17.87 -12.00
N ARG A 158 -13.72 -17.13 -12.93
CA ARG A 158 -13.24 -16.98 -14.33
C ARG A 158 -13.02 -15.53 -14.74
N SER A 159 -12.02 -15.29 -15.59
CA SER A 159 -11.81 -14.01 -16.28
C SER A 159 -12.79 -13.79 -17.45
N ARG A 160 -12.84 -12.59 -18.03
CA ARG A 160 -13.69 -12.26 -19.21
C ARG A 160 -13.44 -13.14 -20.43
N ASP A 161 -12.25 -13.70 -20.53
CA ASP A 161 -11.73 -14.62 -21.54
C ASP A 161 -11.74 -16.10 -21.09
N GLY A 162 -12.36 -16.39 -19.94
CA GLY A 162 -12.61 -17.75 -19.45
C GLY A 162 -11.40 -18.44 -18.82
N GLN A 163 -10.33 -17.72 -18.53
CA GLN A 163 -9.14 -18.28 -17.88
C GLN A 163 -9.30 -18.29 -16.35
N PRO A 164 -8.77 -19.31 -15.67
CA PRO A 164 -8.81 -19.37 -14.21
C PRO A 164 -7.97 -18.23 -13.61
N VAL A 165 -8.60 -17.39 -12.81
CA VAL A 165 -7.88 -16.41 -11.97
C VAL A 165 -7.35 -17.14 -10.72
N PRO A 166 -6.11 -16.88 -10.28
CA PRO A 166 -5.58 -17.50 -9.07
C PRO A 166 -6.50 -17.17 -7.89
N MET A 167 -7.06 -18.20 -7.25
CA MET A 167 -7.83 -18.00 -6.02
C MET A 167 -6.89 -17.44 -4.95
N PHE A 168 -7.20 -16.26 -4.44
CA PHE A 168 -6.64 -15.79 -3.17
C PHE A 168 -7.15 -16.70 -2.07
N SER A 169 -6.34 -17.68 -1.67
CA SER A 169 -6.62 -18.47 -0.48
C SER A 169 -6.52 -17.54 0.73
N ARG A 170 -7.67 -17.07 1.23
CA ARG A 170 -7.78 -16.63 2.61
C ARG A 170 -7.62 -17.86 3.51
N SER A 171 -6.40 -18.23 3.85
CA SER A 171 -6.13 -19.10 4.98
C SER A 171 -6.13 -18.29 6.27
N PHE A 172 -7.31 -17.81 6.66
CA PHE A 172 -7.64 -17.64 8.07
C PHE A 172 -8.43 -18.87 8.49
N SER A 173 -7.75 -19.83 9.13
CA SER A 173 -8.41 -20.77 10.02
C SER A 173 -7.74 -20.72 11.38
N SER A 174 -8.60 -20.58 12.36
CA SER A 174 -8.38 -20.52 13.80
C SER A 174 -7.50 -21.66 14.34
N LYS A 175 -6.87 -21.35 15.47
CA LYS A 175 -6.34 -22.28 16.49
C LYS A 175 -7.06 -23.64 16.50
N GLU A 176 -6.28 -24.72 16.49
CA GLU A 176 -6.31 -25.80 17.49
C GLU A 176 -5.23 -26.86 17.19
N GLY A 177 -4.57 -27.39 18.22
CA GLY A 177 -3.81 -28.64 18.14
C GLY A 177 -2.29 -28.54 18.32
N VAL A 178 -1.84 -28.26 19.53
CA VAL A 178 -0.54 -28.73 20.01
C VAL A 178 -0.60 -30.27 20.10
N ARG A 179 0.29 -30.96 19.40
CA ARG A 179 0.91 -32.22 19.83
C ARG A 179 2.34 -32.29 19.32
#